data_AF-A0AAV4T4U9-F1
#
_entry.id   AF-A0AAV4T4U9-F1
#
_cell.length_a   1.000
_cell.length_b   1.000
_cell.length_c   1.000
_cell.angle_alpha   90.00
_cell.angle_beta   90.00
_cell.angle_gamma   90.00
#
_symmetry.space_group_name_H-M   'P 1'
#
loop_
_entity.id
_entity.type
_entity.pdbx_description
1 polymer ?
#
loop_
_entity_poly.entity_id
_entity_poly.type
_entity_poly.pdbx_seq_one_letter_code
_entity_poly.pdbx_strand_id
1 'polypeptide(L)'
;MRNSGSKSKNVSLNQIAIIFSIDLDEADFCKTCSDHIRKRNVPNLAANYGFRYPEQPSCLSELNDLEERLVALRIPFMQIRELGRDRQYGIKGSVTNVPNDLHKSVNCLPRNVNDSATIYVKLKKRLSFKSHFMYQCVNPNRVYNAALYLMNKPLYQSQYVNIDLEWLEKFRTESFPESSNAFSDLNPISSEENDESDIDDDDYDDPFVNPAPAETVINKLNTNIDAGLALAPGEDQMPLSVLFDDLAEELSYPRIYCGDMRCFTRKKPPTYSEIVKSELRRYNRRGGTPQKILYSHQKNLHKRLLSSIQFCLRNKIPTDSSLTAQQVQDQQGLRQLFYKNQAYKFMKTIKCSPDHWENEKIACVLKSDNLLDDAFIYDYAVKIRECIRLREAVEEASKTLRMTLPILLSTPPWKPSSKQKEL
;
A
#
# COMPACT_ATOMS: atom_id res chain seq x y z
N MET A 1 -17.09 43.33 -23.43
CA MET A 1 -16.02 42.74 -24.26
C MET A 1 -15.16 41.92 -23.31
N ARG A 2 -15.06 40.58 -23.43
CA ARG A 2 -14.58 39.78 -22.28
C ARG A 2 -13.06 39.81 -22.07
N ASN A 3 -12.48 41.00 -22.11
CA ASN A 3 -11.46 41.42 -21.14
C ASN A 3 -12.10 41.36 -19.74
N SER A 4 -12.15 40.17 -19.14
CA SER A 4 -12.26 40.10 -17.69
C SER A 4 -10.86 40.23 -17.14
N GLY A 5 -10.38 41.47 -17.03
CA GLY A 5 -9.26 41.79 -16.16
C GLY A 5 -9.60 41.28 -14.77
N SER A 6 -9.06 40.12 -14.40
CA SER A 6 -9.03 39.73 -13.00
C SER A 6 -8.02 40.66 -12.34
N LYS A 7 -8.51 41.78 -11.79
CA LYS A 7 -7.75 42.57 -10.83
C LYS A 7 -7.16 41.58 -9.83
N SER A 8 -5.84 41.37 -9.88
CA SER A 8 -5.14 40.66 -8.81
C SER A 8 -5.32 41.55 -7.58
N LYS A 9 -6.31 41.21 -6.76
CA LYS A 9 -6.38 41.78 -5.42
C LYS A 9 -5.17 41.17 -4.72
N ASN A 10 -4.15 42.00 -4.46
CA ASN A 10 -2.96 41.65 -3.70
C ASN A 10 -3.39 40.81 -2.49
N VAL A 11 -3.10 39.51 -2.55
CA VAL A 11 -3.25 38.61 -1.42
C VAL A 11 -2.06 38.93 -0.52
N SER A 12 -2.30 39.33 0.72
CA SER A 12 -1.21 39.66 1.65
C SER A 12 -0.28 38.44 1.82
N LEU A 13 1.03 38.64 1.79
CA LEU A 13 2.04 37.59 1.99
C LEU A 13 1.78 36.77 3.26
N ASN A 14 1.30 37.42 4.34
CA ASN A 14 0.91 36.75 5.59
C ASN A 14 -0.19 35.68 5.41
N GLN A 15 -1.15 35.90 4.51
CA GLN A 15 -2.18 34.88 4.21
C GLN A 15 -1.62 33.72 3.38
N ILE A 16 -0.64 33.99 2.51
CA ILE A 16 0.02 32.96 1.69
C ILE A 16 0.86 32.03 2.57
N ALA A 17 1.65 32.59 3.48
CA ALA A 17 2.46 31.86 4.45
C ALA A 17 1.60 30.94 5.34
N ILE A 18 0.45 31.44 5.83
CA ILE A 18 -0.50 30.66 6.64
C ILE A 18 -1.11 29.50 5.82
N ILE A 19 -1.46 29.71 4.55
CA ILE A 19 -2.20 28.71 3.78
C ILE A 19 -1.28 27.59 3.25
N PHE A 20 -0.06 27.91 2.82
CA PHE A 20 0.80 26.96 2.09
C PHE A 20 2.16 26.67 2.73
N SER A 21 2.58 27.38 3.80
CA SER A 21 3.88 27.20 4.46
C SER A 21 5.09 27.40 3.54
N ILE A 22 5.00 28.33 2.57
CA ILE A 22 6.11 28.69 1.69
C ILE A 22 6.23 30.22 1.66
N ASP A 23 7.46 30.71 1.78
CA ASP A 23 7.82 32.11 1.52
C ASP A 23 8.07 32.25 0.01
N LEU A 24 7.03 32.62 -0.74
CA LEU A 24 7.12 32.92 -2.16
C LEU A 24 6.63 34.35 -2.42
N ASP A 25 7.40 35.10 -3.20
CA ASP A 25 7.04 36.44 -3.68
C ASP A 25 5.93 36.39 -4.74
N GLU A 26 5.83 35.28 -5.49
CA GLU A 26 4.77 35.00 -6.48
C GLU A 26 4.21 33.58 -6.30
N ALA A 27 2.88 33.44 -6.26
CA ALA A 27 2.21 32.16 -6.02
C ALA A 27 1.07 31.91 -7.03
N ASP A 28 1.17 30.80 -7.76
CA ASP A 28 0.10 30.31 -8.63
C ASP A 28 -0.89 29.43 -7.86
N PHE A 29 -2.16 29.84 -7.88
CA PHE A 29 -3.23 29.13 -7.18
C PHE A 29 -4.07 28.29 -8.14
N CYS A 30 -4.35 27.04 -7.76
CA CYS A 30 -5.38 26.26 -8.45
C CYS A 30 -6.74 26.96 -8.33
N LYS A 31 -7.65 26.69 -9.29
CA LYS A 31 -8.98 27.31 -9.33
C LYS A 31 -9.72 27.25 -7.99
N THR A 32 -9.69 26.09 -7.32
CA THR A 32 -10.34 25.91 -6.02
C THR A 32 -9.74 26.80 -4.93
N CYS A 33 -8.41 26.84 -4.80
CA CYS A 33 -7.75 27.68 -3.80
C CYS A 33 -8.00 29.16 -4.09
N SER A 34 -7.92 29.57 -5.36
CA SER A 34 -8.22 30.94 -5.79
C SER A 34 -9.66 31.33 -5.42
N ASP A 35 -10.64 30.47 -5.65
CA ASP A 35 -12.04 30.73 -5.31
C ASP A 35 -12.29 30.84 -3.79
N HIS A 36 -11.60 30.06 -2.98
CA HIS A 36 -11.64 30.18 -1.51
C HIS A 36 -11.03 31.51 -1.04
N ILE A 37 -9.85 31.87 -1.54
CA ILE A 37 -9.13 33.09 -1.19
C ILE A 37 -9.92 34.33 -1.61
N ARG A 38 -10.53 34.33 -2.82
CA ARG A 38 -11.41 35.42 -3.29
C ARG A 38 -12.60 35.64 -2.36
N LYS A 39 -13.11 34.57 -1.75
CA LYS A 39 -14.19 34.60 -0.74
C LYS A 39 -13.68 34.91 0.68
N ARG A 40 -12.40 35.26 0.84
CA ARG A 40 -11.72 35.50 2.13
C ARG A 40 -11.78 34.31 3.09
N ASN A 41 -11.86 33.10 2.55
CA ASN A 41 -11.88 31.86 3.31
C ASN A 41 -10.57 31.08 3.13
N VAL A 42 -10.10 30.45 4.20
CA VAL A 42 -8.96 29.53 4.12
C VAL A 42 -9.40 28.23 3.42
N PRO A 43 -8.67 27.73 2.41
CA PRO A 43 -8.97 26.44 1.78
C PRO A 43 -9.03 25.29 2.78
N ASN A 44 -9.95 24.35 2.58
CA ASN A 44 -10.17 23.24 3.52
C ASN A 44 -8.96 22.30 3.70
N LEU A 45 -8.05 22.25 2.72
CA LEU A 45 -6.85 21.41 2.71
C LEU A 45 -5.56 22.22 2.97
N ALA A 46 -5.67 23.38 3.61
CA ALA A 46 -4.55 24.27 3.89
C ALA A 46 -3.56 23.69 4.92
N ALA A 47 -2.29 24.08 4.85
CA ALA A 47 -1.24 23.63 5.76
C ALA A 47 -1.54 23.97 7.23
N ASN A 48 -2.11 25.17 7.50
CA ASN A 48 -2.56 25.61 8.82
C ASN A 48 -3.52 24.62 9.52
N TYR A 49 -4.26 23.84 8.73
CA TYR A 49 -5.21 22.84 9.26
C TYR A 49 -4.57 21.51 9.64
N GLY A 50 -3.24 21.41 9.64
CA GLY A 50 -2.51 20.18 9.92
C GLY A 50 -2.26 19.32 8.68
N PHE A 51 -2.49 19.85 7.47
CA PHE A 51 -2.13 19.18 6.21
C PHE A 51 -0.66 19.44 5.81
N ARG A 52 0.19 19.80 6.76
CA ARG A 52 1.64 19.93 6.57
C ARG A 52 2.33 18.62 6.94
N TYR A 53 3.38 18.33 6.21
CA TYR A 53 4.31 17.26 6.51
C TYR A 53 5.31 17.71 7.60
N PRO A 54 5.67 16.89 8.60
CA PRO A 54 6.75 17.23 9.53
C PRO A 54 8.06 17.47 8.79
N GLU A 55 8.94 18.26 9.39
CA GLU A 55 10.28 18.51 8.84
C GLU A 55 11.05 17.20 8.75
N GLN A 56 11.64 16.94 7.59
CA GLN A 56 12.30 15.68 7.31
C GLN A 56 13.78 15.81 7.70
N PRO A 57 14.27 15.01 8.66
CA PRO A 57 15.69 15.00 8.99
C PRO A 57 16.49 14.33 7.85
N SER A 58 17.76 14.70 7.71
CA SER A 58 18.67 14.14 6.71
C SER A 58 18.79 12.60 6.82
N CYS A 59 18.84 12.08 8.04
CA CYS A 59 18.92 10.64 8.32
C CYS A 59 17.74 9.83 7.77
N LEU A 60 16.58 10.44 7.53
CA LEU A 60 15.42 9.77 6.92
C LEU A 60 15.29 10.07 5.43
N SER A 61 15.77 11.22 4.94
CA SER A 61 15.65 11.56 3.52
C SER A 61 16.52 10.69 2.60
N GLU A 62 17.66 10.24 3.12
CA GLU A 62 18.66 9.45 2.42
C GLU A 62 18.35 7.94 2.38
N LEU A 63 17.31 7.49 3.08
CA LEU A 63 16.96 6.07 3.12
C LEU A 63 16.40 5.58 1.78
N ASN A 64 16.87 4.42 1.39
CA ASN A 64 16.28 3.60 0.34
C ASN A 64 14.95 2.98 0.78
N ASP A 65 14.14 2.48 -0.17
CA ASP A 65 12.85 1.87 0.14
C ASP A 65 13.01 0.68 1.11
N LEU A 66 14.03 -0.16 0.90
CA LEU A 66 14.31 -1.29 1.79
C LEU A 66 14.80 -0.85 3.17
N GLU A 67 15.68 0.15 3.24
CA GLU A 67 16.15 0.74 4.50
C GLU A 67 14.98 1.33 5.30
N GLU A 68 14.04 2.00 4.63
CA GLU A 68 12.80 2.50 5.24
C GLU A 68 11.96 1.35 5.81
N ARG A 69 11.86 0.21 5.11
CA ARG A 69 11.10 -0.96 5.61
C ARG A 69 11.73 -1.59 6.84
N LEU A 70 13.06 -1.62 6.94
CA LEU A 70 13.77 -2.21 8.08
C LEU A 70 13.55 -1.42 9.37
N VAL A 71 13.37 -0.10 9.29
CA VAL A 71 13.10 0.76 10.46
C VAL A 71 11.62 1.04 10.70
N ALA A 72 10.73 0.65 9.79
CA ALA A 72 9.29 0.81 9.95
C ALA A 72 8.74 -0.21 10.96
N LEU A 73 7.74 0.17 11.76
CA LEU A 73 7.07 -0.73 12.71
C LEU A 73 5.95 -1.57 12.08
N ARG A 74 5.60 -1.27 10.84
CA ARG A 74 4.62 -2.00 10.02
C ARG A 74 5.21 -2.20 8.63
N ILE A 75 5.22 -3.43 8.15
CA ILE A 75 5.62 -3.75 6.78
C ILE A 75 4.34 -4.02 5.97
N PRO A 76 3.99 -3.12 5.03
CA PRO A 76 2.89 -3.37 4.11
C PRO A 76 3.36 -4.27 2.97
N PHE A 77 2.99 -5.54 3.02
CA PHE A 77 3.16 -6.45 1.90
C PHE A 77 2.06 -6.19 0.85
N MET A 78 2.50 -5.85 -0.36
CA MET A 78 1.62 -5.60 -1.51
C MET A 78 2.33 -5.96 -2.81
N GLN A 79 1.59 -6.47 -3.79
CA GLN A 79 2.14 -6.78 -5.11
C GLN A 79 1.85 -5.64 -6.07
N ILE A 80 2.90 -5.01 -6.58
CA ILE A 80 2.83 -3.91 -7.55
C ILE A 80 3.32 -4.44 -8.89
N ARG A 81 2.55 -4.21 -9.93
CA ARG A 81 2.84 -4.65 -11.30
C ARG A 81 2.75 -3.47 -12.26
N GLU A 82 3.53 -3.50 -13.32
CA GLU A 82 3.36 -2.55 -14.43
C GLU A 82 2.13 -2.93 -15.26
N LEU A 83 1.29 -1.93 -15.55
CA LEU A 83 0.07 -2.04 -16.32
C LEU A 83 0.32 -1.52 -17.74
N GLY A 84 0.24 -2.43 -18.71
CA GLY A 84 0.17 -2.12 -20.14
C GLY A 84 1.34 -1.30 -20.71
N ARG A 85 1.08 -0.60 -21.83
CA ARG A 85 2.10 0.16 -22.59
C ARG A 85 2.56 1.44 -21.90
N ASP A 86 1.75 2.01 -21.01
CA ASP A 86 1.96 3.35 -20.45
C ASP A 86 2.82 3.38 -19.18
N ARG A 87 3.46 2.25 -18.82
CA ARG A 87 4.34 2.11 -17.63
C ARG A 87 3.66 2.54 -16.33
N GLN A 88 2.33 2.45 -16.26
CA GLN A 88 1.60 2.75 -15.03
C GLN A 88 1.77 1.60 -14.03
N TYR A 89 1.68 1.88 -12.74
CA TYR A 89 1.69 0.84 -11.72
C TYR A 89 0.29 0.50 -11.24
N GLY A 90 0.01 -0.79 -11.09
CA GLY A 90 -1.21 -1.34 -10.53
C GLY A 90 -0.91 -2.24 -9.34
N ILE A 91 -1.88 -2.39 -8.45
CA ILE A 91 -1.79 -3.32 -7.32
C ILE A 91 -2.55 -4.60 -7.65
N LYS A 92 -1.91 -5.76 -7.47
CA LYS A 92 -2.56 -7.07 -7.52
C LYS A 92 -2.87 -7.52 -6.10
N GLY A 93 -4.10 -7.99 -5.89
CA GLY A 93 -4.56 -8.42 -4.57
C GLY A 93 -4.78 -7.26 -3.59
N SER A 94 -4.80 -7.60 -2.30
CA SER A 94 -4.95 -6.64 -1.21
C SER A 94 -3.60 -6.28 -0.58
N VAL A 95 -3.62 -5.32 0.36
CA VAL A 95 -2.45 -4.96 1.17
C VAL A 95 -2.57 -5.65 2.52
N THR A 96 -1.48 -6.30 2.94
CA THR A 96 -1.39 -6.96 4.24
C THR A 96 -0.35 -6.24 5.08
N ASN A 97 -0.75 -5.66 6.21
CA ASN A 97 0.19 -5.03 7.14
C ASN A 97 0.65 -6.06 8.17
N VAL A 98 1.96 -6.22 8.29
CA VAL A 98 2.55 -7.12 9.29
C VAL A 98 3.37 -6.27 10.28
N PRO A 99 3.18 -6.46 11.60
CA PRO A 99 4.05 -5.87 12.60
C PRO A 99 5.51 -6.22 12.34
N ASN A 100 6.39 -5.23 12.42
CA ASN A 100 7.83 -5.45 12.29
C ASN A 100 8.49 -5.50 13.65
N ASP A 101 9.26 -6.56 13.91
CA ASP A 101 10.17 -6.60 15.05
C ASP A 101 11.46 -5.87 14.68
N LEU A 102 11.61 -4.64 15.20
CA LEU A 102 12.80 -3.83 14.95
C LEU A 102 14.06 -4.44 15.54
N HIS A 103 13.96 -5.17 16.65
CA HIS A 103 15.12 -5.82 17.26
C HIS A 103 15.66 -6.90 16.31
N LYS A 104 14.79 -7.71 15.70
CA LYS A 104 15.18 -8.67 14.65
C LYS A 104 15.71 -7.98 13.38
N SER A 105 15.10 -6.89 12.96
CA SER A 105 15.50 -6.17 11.74
C SER A 105 16.90 -5.54 11.86
N VAL A 106 17.20 -4.96 13.02
CA VAL A 106 18.41 -4.17 13.26
C VAL A 106 19.57 -5.06 13.70
N ASN A 107 19.36 -6.06 14.57
CA ASN A 107 20.45 -6.89 15.10
C ASN A 107 21.05 -7.86 14.08
N CYS A 108 20.29 -8.22 13.04
CA CYS A 108 20.81 -9.07 11.97
C CYS A 108 21.75 -8.33 11.01
N LEU A 109 21.81 -7.00 11.07
CA LEU A 109 22.69 -6.21 10.22
C LEU A 109 24.13 -6.22 10.77
N PRO A 110 25.15 -6.13 9.88
CA PRO A 110 26.53 -6.06 10.31
C PRO A 110 26.78 -4.89 11.26
N ARG A 111 27.61 -5.17 12.25
CA ARG A 111 27.89 -4.33 13.41
C ARG A 111 28.98 -3.27 13.17
N ASN A 112 29.95 -3.56 12.30
CA ASN A 112 31.13 -2.71 12.05
C ASN A 112 31.30 -2.42 10.56
N VAL A 113 30.53 -1.48 10.03
CA VAL A 113 30.64 -1.09 8.62
C VAL A 113 30.88 0.41 8.55
N ASN A 114 32.00 0.78 7.95
CA ASN A 114 32.31 2.17 7.60
C ASN A 114 31.14 2.80 6.84
N ASP A 115 31.00 4.13 6.86
CA ASP A 115 29.94 4.87 6.16
C ASP A 115 29.73 4.46 4.69
N SER A 116 30.76 3.95 4.03
CA SER A 116 30.73 3.53 2.63
C SER A 116 30.34 2.06 2.39
N ALA A 117 30.21 1.25 3.44
CA ALA A 117 30.02 -0.18 3.28
C ALA A 117 28.53 -0.53 3.20
N THR A 118 28.18 -1.23 2.12
CA THR A 118 26.82 -1.63 1.81
C THR A 118 26.72 -3.13 1.67
N ILE A 119 25.57 -3.69 2.02
CA ILE A 119 25.27 -5.11 1.93
C ILE A 119 23.99 -5.35 1.14
N TYR A 120 23.92 -6.49 0.45
CA TYR A 120 22.69 -6.91 -0.20
C TYR A 120 21.77 -7.60 0.80
N VAL A 121 20.51 -7.13 0.89
CA VAL A 121 19.51 -7.67 1.83
C VAL A 121 18.27 -8.11 1.06
N LYS A 122 17.83 -9.35 1.32
CA LYS A 122 16.59 -9.96 0.82
C LYS A 122 15.53 -9.91 1.93
N LEU A 123 14.58 -8.97 1.85
CA LEU A 123 13.44 -8.95 2.76
C LEU A 123 12.38 -9.95 2.27
N LYS A 124 12.06 -10.93 3.09
CA LYS A 124 11.09 -12.00 2.82
C LYS A 124 9.89 -11.93 3.77
N LYS A 125 8.79 -12.58 3.36
CA LYS A 125 7.62 -12.77 4.25
C LYS A 125 7.87 -13.86 5.30
N ARG A 126 8.55 -14.92 4.88
CA ARG A 126 9.03 -16.06 5.69
C ARG A 126 10.42 -16.44 5.18
N LEU A 127 11.30 -16.93 6.05
CA LEU A 127 12.65 -17.30 5.62
C LEU A 127 12.65 -18.50 4.67
N SER A 128 11.70 -19.44 4.85
CA SER A 128 11.54 -20.65 4.02
C SER A 128 11.16 -20.37 2.57
N PHE A 129 10.58 -19.21 2.27
CA PHE A 129 10.15 -18.88 0.90
C PHE A 129 11.35 -18.64 -0.02
N LYS A 130 11.31 -19.21 -1.23
CA LYS A 130 12.35 -18.99 -2.25
C LYS A 130 12.36 -17.54 -2.73
N SER A 131 11.18 -16.97 -2.97
CA SER A 131 11.00 -15.59 -3.42
C SER A 131 11.22 -14.56 -2.32
N HIS A 132 11.66 -13.36 -2.71
CA HIS A 132 11.82 -12.21 -1.80
C HIS A 132 10.85 -11.09 -2.15
N PHE A 133 10.37 -10.38 -1.13
CA PHE A 133 9.49 -9.24 -1.30
C PHE A 133 10.25 -8.02 -1.83
N MET A 134 11.43 -7.75 -1.29
CA MET A 134 12.33 -6.68 -1.72
C MET A 134 13.78 -7.17 -1.70
N TYR A 135 14.57 -6.71 -2.67
CA TYR A 135 16.00 -6.99 -2.75
C TYR A 135 16.73 -5.73 -3.19
N GLN A 136 17.50 -5.13 -2.29
CA GLN A 136 18.23 -3.88 -2.53
C GLN A 136 19.54 -3.86 -1.73
N CYS A 137 20.43 -2.94 -2.09
CA CYS A 137 21.62 -2.64 -1.31
C CYS A 137 21.24 -1.75 -0.13
N VAL A 138 21.73 -2.09 1.05
CA VAL A 138 21.42 -1.45 2.33
C VAL A 138 22.73 -1.00 2.96
N ASN A 139 22.76 0.25 3.43
CA ASN A 139 23.81 0.76 4.30
C ASN A 139 23.37 0.62 5.76
N PRO A 140 23.98 -0.29 6.56
CA PRO A 140 23.58 -0.49 7.94
C PRO A 140 23.68 0.78 8.80
N ASN A 141 24.66 1.65 8.57
CA ASN A 141 24.79 2.89 9.34
C ASN A 141 23.60 3.84 9.14
N ARG A 142 23.04 3.89 7.92
CA ARG A 142 21.82 4.67 7.67
C ARG A 142 20.62 4.11 8.44
N VAL A 143 20.48 2.79 8.46
CA VAL A 143 19.42 2.09 9.21
C VAL A 143 19.54 2.37 10.71
N TYR A 144 20.75 2.25 11.29
CA TYR A 144 20.98 2.54 12.72
C TYR A 144 20.67 4.00 13.08
N ASN A 145 21.17 4.97 12.29
CA ASN A 145 20.91 6.40 12.55
C ASN A 145 19.41 6.74 12.44
N ALA A 146 18.72 6.14 11.47
CA ALA A 146 17.28 6.29 11.31
C ALA A 146 16.52 5.68 12.49
N ALA A 147 16.89 4.47 12.92
CA ALA A 147 16.28 3.80 14.07
C ALA A 147 16.45 4.62 15.36
N LEU A 148 17.65 5.14 15.62
CA LEU A 148 17.93 5.99 16.78
C LEU A 148 17.10 7.30 16.76
N TYR A 149 16.95 7.93 15.60
CA TYR A 149 16.08 9.09 15.46
C TYR A 149 14.61 8.74 15.73
N LEU A 150 14.11 7.67 15.12
CA LEU A 150 12.71 7.26 15.23
C LEU A 150 12.35 6.82 16.65
N MET A 151 13.25 6.14 17.37
CA MET A 151 12.98 5.70 18.74
C MET A 151 12.78 6.85 19.73
N ASN A 152 13.36 8.01 19.45
CA ASN A 152 13.15 9.23 20.25
C ASN A 152 11.83 9.93 19.94
N LYS A 153 11.03 9.43 18.99
CA LYS A 153 9.76 10.03 18.59
C LYS A 153 8.57 9.47 19.37
N PRO A 154 7.55 10.30 19.66
CA PRO A 154 6.42 9.90 20.49
C PRO A 154 5.64 8.72 19.91
N LEU A 155 5.56 8.62 18.57
CA LEU A 155 4.85 7.52 17.92
C LEU A 155 5.52 6.16 18.18
N TYR A 156 6.85 6.09 18.13
CA TYR A 156 7.60 4.85 18.36
C TYR A 156 7.64 4.51 19.85
N GLN A 157 7.77 5.51 20.72
CA GLN A 157 7.66 5.32 22.17
C GLN A 157 6.30 4.75 22.58
N SER A 158 5.21 5.17 21.94
CA SER A 158 3.86 4.67 22.24
C SER A 158 3.64 3.19 21.90
N GLN A 159 4.48 2.61 21.04
CA GLN A 159 4.38 1.21 20.61
C GLN A 159 5.21 0.28 21.49
N TYR A 160 5.85 0.78 22.57
CA TYR A 160 6.67 0.00 23.52
C TYR A 160 7.73 -0.87 22.85
N VAL A 161 8.42 -0.32 21.85
CA VAL A 161 9.47 -1.06 21.15
C VAL A 161 10.66 -1.28 22.10
N ASN A 162 10.98 -2.53 22.39
CA ASN A 162 12.11 -2.89 23.23
C ASN A 162 13.38 -3.00 22.38
N ILE A 163 14.06 -1.87 22.16
CA ILE A 163 15.43 -1.86 21.63
C ILE A 163 16.31 -1.23 22.68
N ASP A 164 17.43 -1.86 22.98
CA ASP A 164 18.45 -1.30 23.85
C ASP A 164 19.07 -0.06 23.18
N LEU A 165 18.71 1.11 23.68
CA LEU A 165 19.21 2.40 23.19
C LEU A 165 20.70 2.57 23.51
N GLU A 166 21.18 2.03 24.63
CA GLU A 166 22.60 2.06 24.97
C GLU A 166 23.40 1.16 24.02
N TRP A 167 22.80 0.04 23.58
CA TRP A 167 23.38 -0.81 22.53
C TRP A 167 23.49 -0.06 21.19
N LEU A 168 22.42 0.64 20.77
CA LEU A 168 22.42 1.48 19.55
C LEU A 168 23.45 2.63 19.61
N GLU A 169 23.63 3.26 20.77
CA GLU A 169 24.61 4.35 20.94
C GLU A 169 26.06 3.86 20.95
N LYS A 170 26.33 2.64 21.43
CA LYS A 170 27.65 2.01 21.35
C LYS A 170 28.12 1.83 19.90
N PHE A 171 27.21 1.52 18.97
CA PHE A 171 27.52 1.47 17.52
C PHE A 171 28.01 2.78 16.92
N ARG A 172 27.49 3.91 17.41
CA ARG A 172 27.92 5.22 16.93
C ARG A 172 29.34 5.57 17.39
N THR A 173 29.77 5.02 18.52
CA THR A 173 30.90 5.57 19.29
C THR A 173 32.12 4.65 19.29
N GLU A 174 31.93 3.32 19.23
CA GLU A 174 33.03 2.36 19.36
C GLU A 174 33.44 1.78 18.01
N SER A 175 34.67 2.07 17.59
CA SER A 175 35.38 1.26 16.59
C SER A 175 35.78 -0.05 17.26
N PHE A 176 34.93 -1.07 17.18
CA PHE A 176 35.28 -2.38 17.73
C PHE A 176 36.54 -2.92 17.02
N PRO A 177 37.46 -3.57 17.74
CA PRO A 177 38.73 -4.04 17.17
C PRO A 177 38.48 -4.95 15.96
N GLU A 178 39.32 -4.83 14.93
CA GLU A 178 39.24 -5.56 13.64
C GLU A 178 39.19 -7.10 13.82
N SER A 179 39.56 -7.63 14.99
CA SER A 179 39.42 -9.04 15.36
C SER A 179 37.98 -9.46 15.69
N SER A 180 37.04 -8.52 15.72
CA SER A 180 35.58 -8.73 15.86
C SER A 180 34.84 -8.30 14.59
N ASN A 181 35.48 -8.49 13.44
CA ASN A 181 34.77 -8.48 12.16
C ASN A 181 33.67 -9.55 12.21
N ALA A 182 32.46 -9.13 12.58
CA ALA A 182 31.23 -9.94 12.59
C ALA A 182 30.80 -10.40 11.18
N PHE A 183 31.71 -10.44 10.22
CA PHE A 183 31.56 -11.20 8.98
C PHE A 183 31.68 -12.71 9.24
N SER A 184 32.31 -13.12 10.36
CA SER A 184 32.45 -14.53 10.75
C SER A 184 31.23 -15.11 11.47
N ASP A 185 30.36 -14.27 12.04
CA ASP A 185 29.13 -14.68 12.73
C ASP A 185 27.86 -14.54 11.88
N LEU A 186 27.99 -13.94 10.68
CA LEU A 186 27.02 -14.18 9.63
C LEU A 186 27.29 -15.58 9.10
N ASN A 187 26.85 -16.60 9.84
CA ASN A 187 26.36 -17.78 9.13
C ASN A 187 25.35 -17.21 8.15
N PRO A 188 25.58 -17.31 6.82
CA PRO A 188 24.43 -17.27 5.95
C PRO A 188 23.53 -18.32 6.59
N ILE A 189 22.30 -17.98 6.93
CA ILE A 189 21.29 -19.01 6.99
C ILE A 189 21.20 -19.43 5.53
N SER A 190 22.16 -20.26 5.10
CA SER A 190 21.98 -21.18 4.01
C SER A 190 20.75 -21.90 4.46
N SER A 191 19.63 -21.58 3.83
CA SER A 191 18.64 -22.59 3.59
C SER A 191 19.43 -23.78 3.07
N GLU A 192 19.76 -24.72 3.95
CA GLU A 192 19.97 -26.09 3.54
C GLU A 192 18.77 -26.35 2.64
N GLU A 193 19.04 -26.57 1.36
CA GLU A 193 18.05 -27.06 0.42
C GLU A 193 17.64 -28.45 0.90
N ASN A 194 16.87 -28.51 1.98
CA ASN A 194 16.12 -29.69 2.34
C ASN A 194 14.97 -29.72 1.35
N ASP A 195 15.20 -30.47 0.27
CA ASP A 195 14.21 -31.02 -0.65
C ASP A 195 13.26 -31.98 0.10
N GLU A 196 12.63 -31.51 1.18
CA GLU A 196 11.41 -32.12 1.70
C GLU A 196 10.24 -31.30 1.18
N SER A 197 9.70 -31.80 0.08
CA SER A 197 8.52 -31.32 -0.60
C SER A 197 7.28 -31.49 0.27
N ASP A 198 7.05 -30.58 1.21
CA ASP A 198 5.69 -30.27 1.66
C ASP A 198 5.05 -29.34 0.62
N ILE A 199 4.47 -29.99 -0.39
CA ILE A 199 3.65 -29.36 -1.42
C ILE A 199 2.37 -28.86 -0.75
N ASP A 200 2.40 -27.64 -0.22
CA ASP A 200 1.18 -26.83 -0.11
C ASP A 200 0.84 -26.40 -1.55
N ASP A 201 -0.11 -27.12 -2.15
CA ASP A 201 -0.57 -27.08 -3.56
C ASP A 201 -1.15 -25.73 -4.03
N ASP A 202 -1.05 -24.67 -3.21
CA ASP A 202 -1.57 -23.32 -3.52
C ASP A 202 -0.44 -22.28 -3.78
N ASP A 203 0.83 -22.61 -3.57
CA ASP A 203 1.94 -21.69 -3.83
C ASP A 203 2.39 -21.80 -5.31
N TYR A 204 1.57 -21.23 -6.20
CA TYR A 204 2.13 -20.79 -7.48
C TYR A 204 3.30 -19.86 -7.16
N ASP A 205 4.52 -20.31 -7.43
CA ASP A 205 5.73 -19.50 -7.55
C ASP A 205 5.38 -18.20 -8.31
N ASP A 206 5.01 -17.13 -7.60
CA ASP A 206 4.67 -15.85 -8.23
C ASP A 206 6.02 -15.17 -8.52
N PRO A 207 6.54 -15.18 -9.76
CA PRO A 207 7.89 -14.74 -10.05
C PRO A 207 8.01 -13.21 -10.00
N PHE A 208 6.93 -12.51 -9.66
CA PHE A 208 6.85 -11.05 -9.67
C PHE A 208 7.34 -10.46 -8.35
N VAL A 209 8.63 -10.17 -8.32
CA VAL A 209 9.20 -9.19 -7.39
C VAL A 209 8.66 -7.81 -7.79
N ASN A 210 8.31 -6.98 -6.79
CA ASN A 210 7.90 -5.61 -7.06
C ASN A 210 8.99 -4.87 -7.86
N PRO A 211 8.62 -4.01 -8.82
CA PRO A 211 9.60 -3.24 -9.58
C PRO A 211 10.42 -2.39 -8.60
N ALA A 212 11.70 -2.75 -8.45
CA ALA A 212 12.66 -2.05 -7.61
C ALA A 212 13.68 -1.32 -8.52
N PRO A 213 14.22 -0.18 -8.08
CA PRO A 213 15.34 0.43 -8.77
C PRO A 213 16.50 -0.57 -8.87
N ALA A 214 17.01 -0.81 -10.08
CA ALA A 214 18.23 -1.59 -10.26
C ALA A 214 19.42 -0.73 -9.84
N GLU A 215 19.98 -1.00 -8.67
CA GLU A 215 21.18 -0.31 -8.18
C GLU A 215 22.44 -1.00 -8.73
N THR A 216 23.21 -0.30 -9.56
CA THR A 216 24.55 -0.77 -9.99
C THR A 216 25.60 -0.32 -8.98
N VAL A 217 25.83 -1.14 -7.95
CA VAL A 217 26.90 -0.92 -6.96
C VAL A 217 28.14 -1.73 -7.36
N ILE A 218 29.31 -1.08 -7.39
CA ILE A 218 30.60 -1.76 -7.61
C ILE A 218 31.06 -2.33 -6.27
N ASN A 219 30.57 -3.52 -5.91
CA ASN A 219 31.08 -4.22 -4.73
C ASN A 219 32.40 -4.92 -5.06
N LYS A 220 33.48 -4.57 -4.33
CA LYS A 220 34.79 -5.26 -4.40
C LYS A 220 34.73 -6.68 -3.83
N LEU A 221 33.65 -7.05 -3.15
CA LEU A 221 33.36 -8.40 -2.68
C LEU A 221 32.68 -9.19 -3.81
N ASN A 222 33.44 -9.49 -4.87
CA ASN A 222 33.04 -10.43 -5.90
C ASN A 222 33.09 -11.86 -5.33
N THR A 223 31.96 -12.33 -4.79
CA THR A 223 31.53 -13.75 -4.86
C THR A 223 30.04 -13.82 -4.55
N ASN A 224 29.23 -14.19 -5.55
CA ASN A 224 27.79 -14.46 -5.49
C ASN A 224 26.86 -13.27 -5.22
N ILE A 225 26.39 -12.64 -6.32
CA ILE A 225 25.26 -11.68 -6.33
C ILE A 225 23.97 -12.32 -5.76
N ASP A 226 23.90 -13.65 -5.65
CA ASP A 226 22.80 -14.38 -5.00
C ASP A 226 22.93 -14.56 -3.48
N ALA A 227 24.10 -14.28 -2.90
CA ALA A 227 24.36 -14.41 -1.46
C ALA A 227 24.06 -13.09 -0.71
N GLY A 228 22.80 -12.65 -0.75
CA GLY A 228 22.31 -11.55 0.08
C GLY A 228 21.82 -12.06 1.44
N LEU A 229 21.94 -11.22 2.49
CA LEU A 229 21.38 -11.50 3.82
C LEU A 229 19.86 -11.59 3.74
N ALA A 230 19.28 -12.76 4.03
CA ALA A 230 17.83 -12.94 4.06
C ALA A 230 17.25 -12.57 5.44
N LEU A 231 16.23 -11.71 5.45
CA LEU A 231 15.55 -11.26 6.67
C LEU A 231 14.04 -11.42 6.52
N ALA A 232 13.38 -11.97 7.53
CA ALA A 232 11.92 -12.00 7.65
C ALA A 232 11.49 -11.52 9.06
N PRO A 233 11.59 -10.22 9.35
CA PRO A 233 11.39 -9.73 10.71
C PRO A 233 9.92 -9.73 11.15
N GLY A 234 8.98 -9.82 10.21
CA GLY A 234 7.55 -10.02 10.47
C GLY A 234 7.13 -11.50 10.51
N GLU A 235 8.07 -12.44 10.46
CA GLU A 235 7.79 -13.87 10.62
C GLU A 235 7.18 -14.14 12.00
N ASP A 236 6.20 -15.04 12.05
CA ASP A 236 5.36 -15.38 13.22
C ASP A 236 4.46 -14.24 13.76
N GLN A 237 4.45 -13.06 13.12
CA GLN A 237 3.56 -11.98 13.51
C GLN A 237 2.21 -12.08 12.79
N MET A 238 1.14 -11.84 13.55
CA MET A 238 -0.22 -11.82 12.99
C MET A 238 -0.44 -10.53 12.18
N PRO A 239 -0.88 -10.64 10.92
CA PRO A 239 -1.21 -9.47 10.12
C PRO A 239 -2.30 -8.61 10.76
N LEU A 240 -2.09 -7.30 10.74
CA LEU A 240 -3.07 -6.31 11.18
C LEU A 240 -3.92 -5.83 10.00
N SER A 241 -5.20 -5.62 10.28
CA SER A 241 -6.12 -5.07 9.30
C SER A 241 -5.79 -3.61 8.99
N VAL A 242 -5.56 -3.30 7.71
CA VAL A 242 -5.36 -1.94 7.18
C VAL A 242 -6.51 -0.98 7.53
N LEU A 243 -7.69 -1.52 7.84
CA LEU A 243 -8.88 -0.74 8.21
C LEU A 243 -8.90 -0.32 9.68
N PHE A 244 -8.49 -1.22 10.58
CA PHE A 244 -8.63 -1.04 12.02
C PHE A 244 -7.36 -0.48 12.65
N ASP A 245 -6.22 -0.60 11.97
CA ASP A 245 -4.98 0.07 12.37
C ASP A 245 -4.98 1.53 11.86
N ASP A 246 -5.34 2.44 12.76
CA ASP A 246 -5.41 3.88 12.47
C ASP A 246 -4.04 4.48 12.14
N LEU A 247 -2.99 4.02 12.83
CA LEU A 247 -1.60 4.52 12.71
C LEU A 247 -0.78 3.75 11.68
N ALA A 248 -1.40 2.81 10.96
CA ALA A 248 -0.74 1.93 10.02
C ALA A 248 0.17 2.66 9.01
N GLU A 249 -0.23 3.81 8.50
CA GLU A 249 0.56 4.54 7.49
C GLU A 249 1.75 5.26 8.10
N GLU A 250 1.53 5.91 9.23
CA GLU A 250 2.55 6.63 10.00
C GLU A 250 3.66 5.69 10.44
N LEU A 251 3.29 4.47 10.84
CA LEU A 251 4.22 3.41 11.23
C LEU A 251 4.84 2.66 10.03
N SER A 252 4.17 2.64 8.87
CA SER A 252 4.69 1.97 7.65
C SER A 252 5.64 2.83 6.82
N TYR A 253 5.52 4.16 6.93
CA TYR A 253 6.26 5.10 6.09
C TYR A 253 6.98 6.18 6.90
N PRO A 254 8.02 5.81 7.68
CA PRO A 254 8.76 6.76 8.50
C PRO A 254 9.44 7.87 7.66
N ARG A 255 9.78 7.64 6.38
CA ARG A 255 10.32 8.70 5.50
C ARG A 255 9.28 9.80 5.24
N ILE A 256 8.00 9.45 5.23
CA ILE A 256 6.89 10.38 4.97
C ILE A 256 6.42 11.07 6.26
N TYR A 257 6.33 10.35 7.37
CA TYR A 257 5.72 10.88 8.61
C TYR A 257 6.73 11.14 9.73
N CYS A 258 8.00 10.77 9.56
CA CYS A 258 9.12 11.08 10.46
C CYS A 258 8.91 10.66 11.93
N GLY A 259 8.06 9.66 12.19
CA GLY A 259 7.72 9.22 13.54
C GLY A 259 6.74 10.15 14.27
N ASP A 260 6.09 11.09 13.57
CA ASP A 260 5.12 12.01 14.14
C ASP A 260 3.68 11.62 13.74
N MET A 261 2.74 11.79 14.66
CA MET A 261 1.31 11.57 14.39
C MET A 261 0.71 12.72 13.58
N ARG A 262 -0.19 12.40 12.65
CA ARG A 262 -0.98 13.42 11.94
C ARG A 262 -1.92 14.13 12.92
N CYS A 263 -1.71 15.44 13.09
CA CYS A 263 -2.52 16.29 13.95
C CYS A 263 -3.32 17.29 13.11
N PHE A 264 -4.66 17.24 13.18
CA PHE A 264 -5.53 18.15 12.44
C PHE A 264 -6.22 19.14 13.38
N THR A 265 -6.16 20.44 13.07
CA THR A 265 -6.72 21.52 13.89
C THR A 265 -8.13 21.94 13.47
N ARG A 266 -8.75 21.22 12.52
CA ARG A 266 -10.09 21.53 12.01
C ARG A 266 -11.18 21.14 13.01
N LYS A 267 -12.25 21.94 13.05
CA LYS A 267 -13.48 21.64 13.84
C LYS A 267 -14.10 20.27 13.52
N LYS A 268 -14.02 19.84 12.26
CA LYS A 268 -14.44 18.51 11.82
C LYS A 268 -13.20 17.74 11.38
N PRO A 269 -12.98 16.51 11.86
CA PRO A 269 -11.85 15.71 11.43
C PRO A 269 -11.95 15.45 9.92
N PRO A 270 -10.82 15.56 9.18
CA PRO A 270 -10.84 15.34 7.74
C PRO A 270 -11.15 13.89 7.41
N THR A 271 -11.83 13.67 6.30
CA THR A 271 -12.04 12.31 5.79
C THR A 271 -10.73 11.74 5.24
N TYR A 272 -10.57 10.42 5.25
CA TYR A 272 -9.36 9.79 4.73
C TYR A 272 -9.09 10.15 3.26
N SER A 273 -10.14 10.29 2.44
CA SER A 273 -10.01 10.74 1.05
C SER A 273 -9.55 12.20 0.93
N GLU A 274 -9.93 13.09 1.87
CA GLU A 274 -9.37 14.45 1.95
C GLU A 274 -7.88 14.43 2.29
N ILE A 275 -7.47 13.57 3.22
CA ILE A 275 -6.06 13.40 3.61
C ILE A 275 -5.23 12.96 2.40
N VAL A 276 -5.61 11.87 1.73
CA VAL A 276 -4.90 11.35 0.55
C VAL A 276 -4.90 12.39 -0.58
N LYS A 277 -6.02 13.07 -0.82
CA LYS A 277 -6.09 14.15 -1.81
C LYS A 277 -5.16 15.31 -1.49
N SER A 278 -5.01 15.65 -0.20
CA SER A 278 -4.05 16.66 0.23
C SER A 278 -2.63 16.20 -0.08
N GLU A 279 -2.25 14.98 0.33
CA GLU A 279 -0.91 14.40 0.20
C GLU A 279 -0.47 14.34 -1.27
N LEU A 280 -1.36 13.92 -2.18
CA LEU A 280 -1.09 13.86 -3.62
C LEU A 280 -0.89 15.23 -4.29
N ARG A 281 -1.44 16.29 -3.70
CA ARG A 281 -1.42 17.66 -4.25
C ARG A 281 -0.38 18.56 -3.58
N ARG A 282 0.34 18.07 -2.57
CA ARG A 282 1.39 18.86 -1.91
C ARG A 282 2.54 19.11 -2.88
N TYR A 283 3.18 20.26 -2.67
CA TYR A 283 4.44 20.58 -3.33
C TYR A 283 5.52 19.55 -2.97
N ASN A 284 5.67 19.24 -1.68
CA ASN A 284 6.54 18.17 -1.23
C ASN A 284 6.01 16.80 -1.73
N ARG A 285 6.75 16.18 -2.64
CA ARG A 285 6.38 14.94 -3.34
C ARG A 285 6.73 13.66 -2.59
N ARG A 286 7.23 13.73 -1.35
CA ARG A 286 7.66 12.53 -0.58
C ARG A 286 6.57 11.45 -0.42
N GLY A 287 5.30 11.86 -0.35
CA GLY A 287 4.17 10.93 -0.30
C GLY A 287 3.61 10.49 -1.66
N GLY A 288 4.25 10.89 -2.76
CA GLY A 288 3.84 10.60 -4.13
C GLY A 288 4.46 9.34 -4.72
N THR A 289 5.01 8.43 -3.89
CA THR A 289 5.62 7.18 -4.36
C THR A 289 4.55 6.16 -4.78
N PRO A 290 4.78 5.32 -5.81
CA PRO A 290 3.80 4.33 -6.25
C PRO A 290 3.32 3.41 -5.12
N GLN A 291 4.23 2.96 -4.26
CA GLN A 291 3.92 2.15 -3.08
C GLN A 291 2.92 2.85 -2.15
N LYS A 292 3.19 4.10 -1.77
CA LYS A 292 2.31 4.87 -0.87
C LYS A 292 0.96 5.17 -1.52
N ILE A 293 0.94 5.51 -2.80
CA ILE A 293 -0.29 5.83 -3.53
C ILE A 293 -1.20 4.61 -3.60
N LEU A 294 -0.65 3.45 -4.01
CA LEU A 294 -1.40 2.20 -4.14
C LEU A 294 -1.87 1.68 -2.78
N TYR A 295 -1.02 1.78 -1.74
CA TYR A 295 -1.43 1.53 -0.37
C TYR A 295 -2.64 2.39 0.03
N SER A 296 -2.56 3.70 -0.24
CA SER A 296 -3.59 4.65 0.16
C SER A 296 -4.89 4.45 -0.63
N HIS A 297 -4.77 3.99 -1.88
CA HIS A 297 -5.90 3.58 -2.71
C HIS A 297 -6.62 2.37 -2.11
N GLN A 298 -5.89 1.31 -1.75
CA GLN A 298 -6.46 0.11 -1.14
C GLN A 298 -7.15 0.40 0.20
N LYS A 299 -6.52 1.19 1.07
CA LYS A 299 -7.17 1.62 2.33
C LYS A 299 -8.45 2.43 2.09
N ASN A 300 -8.46 3.32 1.08
CA ASN A 300 -9.68 4.05 0.71
C ASN A 300 -10.76 3.11 0.18
N LEU A 301 -10.40 2.13 -0.65
CA LEU A 301 -11.31 1.13 -1.20
C LEU A 301 -11.98 0.33 -0.06
N HIS A 302 -11.18 -0.17 0.86
CA HIS A 302 -11.67 -0.89 2.04
C HIS A 302 -12.60 -0.02 2.90
N LYS A 303 -12.25 1.26 3.15
CA LYS A 303 -13.10 2.15 3.95
C LYS A 303 -14.46 2.40 3.29
N ARG A 304 -14.49 2.53 1.96
CA ARG A 304 -15.75 2.68 1.20
C ARG A 304 -16.59 1.40 1.25
N LEU A 305 -15.96 0.24 1.11
CA LEU A 305 -16.62 -1.05 1.24
C LEU A 305 -17.23 -1.24 2.63
N LEU A 306 -16.48 -0.94 3.69
CA LEU A 306 -16.99 -0.98 5.07
C LEU A 306 -18.19 -0.03 5.26
N SER A 307 -18.10 1.19 4.72
CA SER A 307 -19.18 2.18 4.80
C SER A 307 -20.45 1.69 4.09
N SER A 308 -20.31 1.08 2.91
CA SER A 308 -21.43 0.46 2.19
C SER A 308 -22.06 -0.68 2.99
N ILE A 309 -21.26 -1.56 3.58
CA ILE A 309 -21.75 -2.66 4.41
C ILE A 309 -22.50 -2.12 5.63
N GLN A 310 -21.92 -1.17 6.36
CA GLN A 310 -22.56 -0.54 7.51
C GLN A 310 -23.89 0.14 7.15
N PHE A 311 -23.93 0.81 5.99
CA PHE A 311 -25.17 1.40 5.49
C PHE A 311 -26.24 0.33 5.23
N CYS A 312 -25.88 -0.78 4.58
CA CYS A 312 -26.79 -1.89 4.30
C CYS A 312 -27.21 -2.69 5.55
N LEU A 313 -26.38 -2.74 6.60
CA LEU A 313 -26.75 -3.36 7.87
C LEU A 313 -27.73 -2.49 8.66
N ARG A 314 -27.63 -1.15 8.55
CA ARG A 314 -28.50 -0.21 9.27
C ARG A 314 -29.82 0.05 8.55
N ASN A 315 -29.79 0.09 7.22
CA ASN A 315 -30.96 0.37 6.40
C ASN A 315 -31.43 -0.91 5.73
N LYS A 316 -32.75 -1.16 5.71
CA LYS A 316 -33.30 -2.19 4.82
C LYS A 316 -32.85 -1.88 3.40
N ILE A 317 -32.18 -2.83 2.76
CA ILE A 317 -31.84 -2.70 1.33
C ILE A 317 -33.19 -2.48 0.62
N PRO A 318 -33.34 -1.43 -0.19
CA PRO A 318 -34.52 -1.26 -1.01
C PRO A 318 -34.42 -2.27 -2.16
N THR A 319 -34.69 -3.54 -1.85
CA THR A 319 -35.05 -4.54 -2.85
C THR A 319 -36.56 -4.46 -3.05
N ASP A 320 -37.00 -4.47 -4.31
CA ASP A 320 -38.42 -4.48 -4.69
C ASP A 320 -39.19 -5.70 -4.13
N SER A 321 -38.46 -6.69 -3.61
CA SER A 321 -39.00 -7.86 -2.91
C SER A 321 -38.37 -7.99 -1.51
N SER A 322 -39.18 -8.23 -0.49
CA SER A 322 -38.72 -8.56 0.86
C SER A 322 -37.94 -9.88 0.82
N LEU A 323 -36.63 -9.81 1.03
CA LEU A 323 -35.75 -10.96 1.15
C LEU A 323 -35.97 -11.65 2.50
N THR A 324 -36.41 -12.91 2.48
CA THR A 324 -36.59 -13.71 3.70
C THR A 324 -35.29 -14.46 4.03
N ALA A 325 -34.95 -14.62 5.31
CA ALA A 325 -33.74 -15.34 5.73
C ALA A 325 -33.64 -16.76 5.14
N GLN A 326 -34.79 -17.44 4.97
CA GLN A 326 -34.89 -18.76 4.35
C GLN A 326 -34.41 -18.77 2.89
N GLN A 327 -34.71 -17.72 2.11
CA GLN A 327 -34.28 -17.60 0.71
C GLN A 327 -32.77 -17.37 0.56
N VAL A 328 -32.11 -16.84 1.60
CA VAL A 328 -30.66 -16.65 1.61
C VAL A 328 -29.93 -17.91 2.06
N GLN A 329 -30.55 -18.74 2.91
CA GLN A 329 -29.99 -20.03 3.31
C GLN A 329 -30.09 -21.07 2.17
N ASP A 330 -31.12 -20.98 1.34
CA ASP A 330 -31.29 -21.85 0.17
C ASP A 330 -30.31 -21.49 -0.96
N GLN A 331 -29.50 -22.46 -1.41
CA GLN A 331 -28.55 -22.28 -2.51
C GLN A 331 -29.21 -21.79 -3.81
N GLN A 332 -30.48 -22.16 -4.05
CA GLN A 332 -31.24 -21.73 -5.23
C GLN A 332 -31.67 -20.26 -5.14
N GLY A 333 -32.09 -19.80 -3.96
CA GLY A 333 -32.43 -18.39 -3.74
C GLY A 333 -31.20 -17.48 -3.86
N LEU A 334 -30.06 -17.94 -3.34
CA LEU A 334 -28.77 -17.26 -3.48
C LEU A 334 -28.35 -17.11 -4.95
N ARG A 335 -28.49 -18.18 -5.75
CA ARG A 335 -28.26 -18.12 -7.21
C ARG A 335 -29.20 -17.15 -7.92
N GLN A 336 -30.47 -17.09 -7.53
CA GLN A 336 -31.44 -16.19 -8.12
C GLN A 336 -31.14 -14.72 -7.80
N LEU A 337 -30.56 -14.43 -6.62
CA LEU A 337 -30.10 -13.09 -6.24
C LEU A 337 -28.88 -12.62 -7.04
N PHE A 338 -27.94 -13.53 -7.31
CA PHE A 338 -26.82 -13.24 -8.22
C PHE A 338 -27.32 -13.01 -9.65
N TYR A 339 -28.24 -13.85 -10.14
CA TYR A 339 -28.81 -13.70 -11.47
C TYR A 339 -29.56 -12.38 -11.65
N LYS A 340 -30.27 -11.92 -10.62
CA LYS A 340 -31.00 -10.63 -10.62
C LYS A 340 -30.09 -9.42 -10.33
N ASN A 341 -28.77 -9.60 -10.25
CA ASN A 341 -27.78 -8.57 -9.84
C ASN A 341 -28.06 -7.92 -8.48
N GLN A 342 -28.94 -8.49 -7.65
CA GLN A 342 -29.34 -7.89 -6.37
C GLN A 342 -28.26 -8.06 -5.30
N ALA A 343 -27.44 -9.12 -5.40
CA ALA A 343 -26.39 -9.44 -4.46
C ALA A 343 -25.27 -8.38 -4.39
N TYR A 344 -25.00 -7.67 -5.48
CA TYR A 344 -23.87 -6.73 -5.58
C TYR A 344 -24.27 -5.25 -5.49
N LYS A 345 -25.56 -4.94 -5.33
CA LYS A 345 -26.09 -3.56 -5.27
C LYS A 345 -25.45 -2.69 -4.19
N PHE A 346 -25.03 -3.27 -3.08
CA PHE A 346 -24.35 -2.54 -2.00
C PHE A 346 -22.98 -1.98 -2.43
N MET A 347 -22.38 -2.52 -3.50
CA MET A 347 -21.09 -2.11 -4.03
C MET A 347 -21.17 -0.97 -5.05
N LYS A 348 -22.34 -0.33 -5.25
CA LYS A 348 -22.53 0.79 -6.19
C LYS A 348 -21.47 1.89 -6.10
N THR A 349 -21.02 2.20 -4.89
CA THR A 349 -20.02 3.24 -4.65
C THR A 349 -18.60 2.78 -5.01
N ILE A 350 -18.34 1.48 -5.04
CA ILE A 350 -17.02 0.90 -5.28
C ILE A 350 -16.73 0.94 -6.79
N LYS A 351 -15.68 1.68 -7.18
CA LYS A 351 -15.25 1.74 -8.58
C LYS A 351 -14.83 0.36 -9.06
N CYS A 352 -15.09 0.08 -10.33
CA CYS A 352 -14.86 -1.22 -10.98
C CYS A 352 -15.61 -2.42 -10.38
N SER A 353 -16.58 -2.20 -9.47
CA SER A 353 -17.48 -3.28 -9.05
C SER A 353 -18.49 -3.62 -10.17
N PRO A 354 -19.10 -4.83 -10.14
CA PRO A 354 -20.13 -5.20 -11.10
C PRO A 354 -21.27 -4.18 -11.20
N ASP A 355 -21.79 -3.71 -10.05
CA ASP A 355 -22.87 -2.71 -10.01
C ASP A 355 -22.40 -1.33 -10.51
N HIS A 356 -21.16 -0.93 -10.22
CA HIS A 356 -20.59 0.31 -10.78
C HIS A 356 -20.54 0.26 -12.31
N TRP A 357 -20.08 -0.84 -12.90
CA TRP A 357 -20.05 -1.01 -14.35
C TRP A 357 -21.44 -1.08 -14.98
N GLU A 358 -22.42 -1.67 -14.29
CA GLU A 358 -23.82 -1.66 -14.72
C GLU A 358 -24.38 -0.23 -14.75
N ASN A 359 -24.13 0.57 -13.72
CA ASN A 359 -24.53 1.97 -13.69
C ASN A 359 -23.80 2.84 -14.73
N GLU A 360 -22.49 2.64 -14.93
CA GLU A 360 -21.72 3.35 -15.97
C GLU A 360 -22.21 2.96 -17.36
N LYS A 361 -22.55 1.68 -17.60
CA LYS A 361 -23.17 1.23 -18.84
C LYS A 361 -24.49 1.97 -19.08
N ILE A 362 -25.37 2.03 -18.09
CA ILE A 362 -26.65 2.76 -18.18
C ILE A 362 -26.41 4.25 -18.44
N ALA A 363 -25.48 4.88 -17.71
CA ALA A 363 -25.14 6.29 -17.87
C ALA A 363 -24.58 6.60 -19.26
N CYS A 364 -23.79 5.69 -19.83
CA CYS A 364 -23.30 5.80 -21.20
C CYS A 364 -24.44 5.69 -22.22
N VAL A 365 -25.35 4.72 -22.07
CA VAL A 365 -26.53 4.57 -22.95
C VAL A 365 -27.42 5.82 -22.91
N LEU A 366 -27.70 6.35 -21.70
CA LEU A 366 -28.48 7.59 -21.55
C LEU A 366 -27.78 8.82 -22.12
N LYS A 367 -26.44 8.85 -22.14
CA LYS A 367 -25.66 9.92 -22.76
C LYS A 367 -25.62 9.78 -24.28
N SER A 368 -25.56 8.56 -24.82
CA SER A 368 -25.64 8.33 -26.27
C SER A 368 -27.02 8.68 -26.83
N ASP A 369 -28.09 8.46 -26.07
CA ASP A 369 -29.45 8.86 -26.47
C ASP A 369 -29.61 10.40 -26.54
N ASN A 370 -28.72 11.15 -25.87
CA ASN A 370 -28.71 12.62 -25.87
C ASN A 370 -27.72 13.24 -26.87
N LEU A 371 -26.88 12.45 -27.55
CA LEU A 371 -25.82 12.92 -28.45
C LEU A 371 -25.73 12.01 -29.69
N LEU A 372 -26.53 12.33 -30.70
CA LEU A 372 -26.29 11.93 -32.09
C LEU A 372 -25.15 12.78 -32.67
N ASP A 373 -23.92 12.53 -32.25
CA ASP A 373 -22.73 13.16 -32.87
C ASP A 373 -21.62 12.10 -33.04
N ASP A 374 -21.19 11.90 -34.29
CA ASP A 374 -20.39 10.76 -34.78
C ASP A 374 -19.03 10.58 -34.09
N ALA A 375 -18.52 11.62 -33.43
CA ALA A 375 -17.25 11.58 -32.70
C ALA A 375 -17.30 10.71 -31.42
N PHE A 376 -18.46 10.57 -30.79
CA PHE A 376 -18.62 9.77 -29.57
C PHE A 376 -18.73 8.27 -29.85
N ILE A 377 -19.26 7.90 -31.03
CA ILE A 377 -19.42 6.51 -31.48
C ILE A 377 -18.05 5.83 -31.63
N TYR A 378 -17.02 6.57 -32.03
CA TYR A 378 -15.66 6.04 -32.17
C TYR A 378 -14.99 5.75 -30.81
N ASP A 379 -15.12 6.67 -29.83
CA ASP A 379 -14.62 6.45 -28.46
C ASP A 379 -15.40 5.34 -27.73
N TYR A 380 -16.70 5.22 -28.03
CA TYR A 380 -17.58 4.16 -27.55
C TYR A 380 -17.22 2.79 -28.15
N ALA A 381 -16.88 2.70 -29.43
CA ALA A 381 -16.45 1.45 -30.09
C ALA A 381 -15.11 0.93 -29.52
N VAL A 382 -14.19 1.83 -29.13
CA VAL A 382 -12.93 1.47 -28.50
C VAL A 382 -13.15 0.91 -27.08
N LYS A 383 -13.97 1.58 -26.26
CA LYS A 383 -14.32 1.11 -24.90
C LYS A 383 -15.16 -0.16 -24.89
N ILE A 384 -16.06 -0.34 -25.86
CA ILE A 384 -16.81 -1.59 -26.03
C ILE A 384 -15.86 -2.73 -26.41
N ARG A 385 -14.88 -2.52 -27.29
CA ARG A 385 -13.89 -3.56 -27.62
C ARG A 385 -13.12 -4.03 -26.39
N GLU A 386 -12.74 -3.13 -25.50
CA GLU A 386 -12.08 -3.49 -24.24
C GLU A 386 -13.04 -4.23 -23.28
N CYS A 387 -14.30 -3.79 -23.16
CA CYS A 387 -15.32 -4.48 -22.37
C CYS A 387 -15.71 -5.86 -22.93
N ILE A 388 -15.76 -6.04 -24.25
CA ILE A 388 -16.01 -7.33 -24.90
C ILE A 388 -14.84 -8.27 -24.62
N ARG A 389 -13.60 -7.81 -24.75
CA ARG A 389 -12.42 -8.61 -24.39
C ARG A 389 -12.39 -9.00 -22.92
N LEU A 390 -12.76 -8.08 -22.02
CA LEU A 390 -12.88 -8.39 -20.59
C LEU A 390 -14.01 -9.38 -20.32
N ARG A 391 -15.14 -9.26 -21.01
CA ARG A 391 -16.25 -10.21 -20.90
C ARG A 391 -15.88 -11.59 -21.46
N GLU A 392 -15.19 -11.65 -22.59
CA GLU A 392 -14.65 -12.88 -23.17
C GLU A 392 -13.64 -13.52 -22.21
N ALA A 393 -12.73 -12.74 -21.62
CA ALA A 393 -11.79 -13.22 -20.61
C ALA A 393 -12.49 -13.72 -19.33
N VAL A 394 -13.57 -13.08 -18.90
CA VAL A 394 -14.38 -13.51 -17.74
C VAL A 394 -15.24 -14.73 -18.08
N GLU A 395 -15.78 -14.84 -19.28
CA GLU A 395 -16.52 -16.03 -19.76
C GLU A 395 -15.57 -17.21 -19.97
N GLU A 396 -14.34 -16.96 -20.43
CA GLU A 396 -13.28 -17.95 -20.56
C GLU A 396 -12.81 -18.42 -19.18
N ALA A 397 -12.50 -17.51 -18.26
CA ALA A 397 -12.19 -17.85 -16.86
C ALA A 397 -13.35 -18.57 -16.16
N SER A 398 -14.60 -18.19 -16.45
CA SER A 398 -15.78 -18.88 -15.94
C SER A 398 -15.95 -20.27 -16.57
N LYS A 399 -15.56 -20.48 -17.84
CA LYS A 399 -15.53 -21.80 -18.48
C LYS A 399 -14.43 -22.67 -17.87
N THR A 400 -13.24 -22.12 -17.63
CA THR A 400 -12.15 -22.84 -16.94
C THR A 400 -12.59 -23.26 -15.55
N LEU A 401 -13.20 -22.34 -14.78
CA LEU A 401 -13.78 -22.65 -13.46
C LEU A 401 -14.90 -23.69 -13.51
N ARG A 402 -15.76 -23.68 -14.54
CA ARG A 402 -16.80 -24.71 -14.73
C ARG A 402 -16.25 -26.06 -15.16
N MET A 403 -15.08 -26.11 -15.80
CA MET A 403 -14.40 -27.35 -16.18
C MET A 403 -13.55 -27.91 -15.03
N THR A 404 -13.01 -27.07 -14.14
CA THR A 404 -12.23 -27.49 -12.98
C THR A 404 -13.08 -27.81 -11.75
N LEU A 405 -14.26 -27.18 -11.57
CA LEU A 405 -15.16 -27.47 -10.45
C LEU A 405 -15.60 -28.94 -10.36
N PRO A 406 -15.96 -29.63 -11.47
CA PRO A 406 -16.32 -31.05 -11.42
C PRO A 406 -15.12 -31.93 -11.08
N ILE A 407 -13.90 -31.53 -11.45
CA ILE A 407 -12.66 -32.24 -11.13
C ILE A 407 -12.39 -32.13 -9.62
N LEU A 408 -12.48 -30.92 -9.06
CA LEU A 408 -12.39 -30.67 -7.61
C LEU A 408 -13.49 -31.39 -6.81
N LEU A 409 -14.72 -31.45 -7.33
CA LEU A 409 -15.86 -32.12 -6.68
C LEU A 409 -15.91 -33.65 -6.89
N SER A 410 -15.08 -34.20 -7.78
CA SER A 410 -14.94 -35.66 -8.02
C SER A 410 -13.68 -36.25 -7.42
N THR A 411 -12.79 -35.42 -6.86
CA THR A 411 -11.75 -35.93 -5.98
C THR A 411 -12.41 -36.60 -4.76
N PRO A 412 -12.09 -37.86 -4.44
CA PRO A 412 -12.64 -38.50 -3.27
C PRO A 412 -12.16 -37.76 -2.01
N PRO A 413 -12.98 -37.70 -0.93
CA PRO A 413 -12.53 -37.13 0.32
C PRO A 413 -11.27 -37.86 0.79
N TRP A 414 -10.26 -37.08 1.16
CA TRP A 414 -9.02 -37.55 1.75
C TRP A 414 -9.30 -38.62 2.83
N LYS A 415 -8.85 -39.85 2.59
CA LYS A 415 -8.85 -40.90 3.60
C LYS A 415 -7.58 -40.75 4.44
N PRO A 416 -7.69 -40.58 5.77
CA PRO A 416 -6.50 -40.61 6.62
C PRO A 416 -5.81 -41.98 6.49
N SER A 417 -4.51 -41.95 6.27
CA SER A 417 -3.63 -43.11 6.31
C SER A 417 -3.78 -43.84 7.65
N SER A 418 -3.93 -45.17 7.61
CA SER A 418 -4.10 -46.07 8.75
C SER A 418 -2.85 -46.19 9.66
N LYS A 419 -2.02 -45.14 9.76
CA LYS A 419 -0.87 -45.05 10.67
C LYS A 419 -0.98 -43.97 11.76
N GLN A 420 -2.10 -43.26 11.88
CA GLN A 420 -2.35 -42.32 12.99
C GLN A 420 -3.40 -42.84 13.99
N LYS A 421 -3.30 -44.13 14.33
CA LYS A 421 -3.87 -44.70 15.54
C LYS A 421 -2.75 -45.37 16.33
N GLU A 422 -1.81 -44.57 16.80
CA GLU A 422 -1.00 -44.83 17.99
C GLU A 422 -0.18 -43.56 18.26
N LEU A 423 -0.32 -43.07 19.50
CA LEU A 423 0.20 -41.83 20.11
C LEU A 423 -0.68 -40.59 19.97
#